data_AF-A0AAU7NXW7-F1
#
_entry.id   AF-A0AAU7NXW7-F1
#
_cell.length_a   1.000
_cell.length_b   1.000
_cell.length_c   1.000
_cell.angle_alpha   90.00
_cell.angle_beta   90.00
_cell.angle_gamma   90.00
#
_symmetry.space_group_name_H-M   'P 1'
#
loop_
_entity.id
_entity.type
_entity.pdbx_description
1 polymer ?
#
loop_
_entity_poly.entity_id
_entity_poly.type
_entity_poly.pdbx_seq_one_letter_code
_entity_poly.pdbx_strand_id
1 'polypeptide(L)'
;MILTAIWVYQAVLKIKKPHGLFWVAGCAALFFAVQWIFVQLNIVIIDTYQGDDIGAEYDRSLGSVGDRATNEKGTGGIFLNILYELLPPLAGFLSVALVRAKFILNESLTVATLFGGIKEMFVSIKDSFKTSE
;
A
#
# COMPACT_ATOMS: atom_id res chain seq x y z
N MET A 1 4.49 3.13 0.70
CA MET A 1 4.77 3.55 -0.69
C MET A 1 6.25 3.38 -1.09
N ILE A 2 7.23 3.92 -0.36
CA ILE A 2 8.66 3.91 -0.78
C ILE A 2 9.14 2.52 -1.23
N LEU A 3 8.91 1.48 -0.41
CA LEU A 3 9.26 0.10 -0.77
C LEU A 3 8.58 -0.36 -2.07
N THR A 4 7.30 -0.04 -2.24
CA THR A 4 6.55 -0.35 -3.47
C THR A 4 7.15 0.33 -4.70
N ALA A 5 7.61 1.59 -4.59
CA ALA A 5 8.28 2.29 -5.69
C ALA A 5 9.60 1.61 -6.06
N ILE A 6 10.43 1.28 -5.06
CA ILE A 6 11.71 0.59 -5.29
C ILE A 6 11.47 -0.77 -5.97
N TRP A 7 10.47 -1.51 -5.50
CA TRP A 7 10.08 -2.80 -6.06
C TRP A 7 9.63 -2.72 -7.53
N VAL A 8 8.83 -1.70 -7.89
CA VAL A 8 8.43 -1.44 -9.27
C VAL A 8 9.63 -1.01 -10.11
N TYR A 9 10.47 -0.12 -9.58
CA TYR A 9 11.66 0.38 -10.26
C TYR A 9 12.62 -0.76 -10.63
N GLN A 10 12.90 -1.67 -9.71
CA GLN A 10 13.71 -2.85 -9.97
C GLN A 10 13.11 -3.75 -11.05
N ALA A 11 11.79 -3.96 -11.03
CA ALA A 11 11.12 -4.75 -12.05
C ALA A 11 11.26 -4.13 -13.44
N VAL A 12 11.05 -2.81 -13.53
CA VAL A 12 11.21 -2.02 -14.75
C VAL A 12 12.64 -2.09 -15.30
N LEU A 13 13.65 -1.95 -14.43
CA LEU A 13 15.07 -2.07 -14.81
C LEU A 13 15.40 -3.48 -15.33
N LYS A 14 14.92 -4.52 -14.64
CA LYS A 14 15.19 -5.92 -14.99
C LYS A 14 14.73 -6.26 -16.42
N ILE A 15 13.55 -5.77 -16.81
CA ILE A 15 12.99 -6.04 -18.14
C ILE A 15 13.30 -4.94 -19.17
N LYS A 16 14.07 -3.91 -18.78
CA LYS A 16 14.40 -2.74 -19.62
C LYS A 16 13.16 -2.10 -20.26
N LYS A 17 12.08 -1.94 -19.49
CA LYS A 17 10.82 -1.35 -19.99
C LYS A 17 11.08 0.09 -20.45
N PRO A 18 10.62 0.51 -21.64
CA PRO A 18 10.75 1.90 -22.06
C PRO A 18 9.99 2.81 -21.10
N HIS A 19 10.49 4.04 -20.94
CA HIS A 19 9.91 5.05 -20.05
C HIS A 19 9.78 4.58 -18.60
N GLY A 20 10.78 3.86 -18.10
CA GLY A 20 10.70 3.21 -16.80
C GLY A 20 10.30 4.11 -15.63
N LEU A 21 10.81 5.34 -15.57
CA LEU A 21 10.42 6.31 -14.54
C LEU A 21 8.94 6.71 -14.59
N PHE A 22 8.34 6.77 -15.78
CA PHE A 22 6.91 7.05 -15.92
C PHE A 22 6.05 5.91 -15.37
N TRP A 23 6.50 4.65 -15.51
CA TRP A 23 5.83 3.51 -14.88
C TRP A 23 5.90 3.57 -13.36
N VAL A 24 7.06 3.92 -12.80
CA VAL A 24 7.20 4.11 -11.35
C VAL A 24 6.30 5.24 -10.85
N ALA A 25 6.31 6.40 -11.53
CA ALA A 25 5.47 7.54 -11.18
C ALA A 25 3.98 7.21 -11.30
N GLY A 26 3.57 6.50 -12.37
CA GLY A 26 2.19 6.04 -12.56
C GLY A 26 1.75 5.06 -11.47
N CYS A 27 2.61 4.11 -11.09
CA CYS A 27 2.33 3.21 -9.97
C CYS A 27 2.26 3.95 -8.62
N ALA A 28 3.08 4.99 -8.41
CA ALA A 28 2.99 5.82 -7.21
C ALA A 28 1.67 6.60 -7.16
N ALA A 29 1.25 7.21 -8.27
CA ALA A 29 -0.03 7.89 -8.39
C ALA A 29 -1.20 6.94 -8.13
N LEU A 30 -1.17 5.74 -8.73
CA LEU A 30 -2.17 4.70 -8.50
C LEU A 30 -2.24 4.29 -7.02
N PHE A 31 -1.09 4.05 -6.39
CA PHE A 31 -1.02 3.68 -4.98
C PHE A 31 -1.73 4.71 -4.10
N PHE A 32 -1.41 6.00 -4.28
CA PHE A 32 -2.02 7.06 -3.48
C PHE A 32 -3.51 7.26 -3.80
N ALA A 33 -3.91 7.16 -5.07
CA ALA A 33 -5.31 7.26 -5.46
C ALA A 33 -6.16 6.14 -4.81
N VAL A 34 -5.70 4.89 -4.87
CA VAL A 34 -6.38 3.76 -4.24
C VAL A 34 -6.38 3.91 -2.72
N GLN A 35 -5.25 4.30 -2.13
CA GLN A 35 -5.19 4.56 -0.69
C GLN A 35 -6.19 5.63 -0.27
N TRP A 36 -6.34 6.71 -1.05
CA TRP A 36 -7.32 7.76 -0.75
C TRP A 36 -8.75 7.22 -0.83
N ILE A 37 -9.10 6.47 -1.88
CA ILE A 37 -10.44 5.86 -2.01
C ILE A 37 -10.77 4.95 -0.82
N PHE A 38 -9.82 4.11 -0.39
CA PHE A 38 -10.04 3.20 0.73
C PHE A 38 -10.12 3.92 2.08
N VAL A 39 -9.47 5.08 2.23
CA VAL A 39 -9.72 5.94 3.41
C VAL A 39 -11.16 6.42 3.42
N GLN A 40 -11.68 6.91 2.29
CA GLN A 40 -13.08 7.34 2.20
C GLN A 40 -14.04 6.17 2.48
N LEU A 41 -13.73 4.99 1.94
CA LEU A 41 -14.52 3.79 2.20
C LEU A 41 -14.53 3.42 3.69
N ASN A 42 -13.39 3.51 4.38
CA ASN A 42 -13.34 3.26 5.81
C ASN A 42 -14.20 4.25 6.59
N ILE A 43 -14.15 5.55 6.26
CA ILE A 43 -14.99 6.58 6.90
C ILE A 43 -16.47 6.20 6.74
N VAL A 44 -16.92 5.95 5.51
CA VAL A 44 -18.31 5.57 5.22
C VAL A 44 -18.74 4.31 5.99
N ILE A 45 -17.87 3.31 6.07
CA ILE A 45 -18.15 2.08 6.84
C ILE A 45 -18.32 2.43 8.31
N ILE A 46 -17.38 3.17 8.91
CA ILE A 46 -17.44 3.50 10.34
C ILE A 46 -18.67 4.35 10.64
N ASP A 47 -18.98 5.36 9.83
CA ASP A 47 -20.16 6.21 10.00
C ASP A 47 -21.46 5.39 9.94
N THR A 48 -21.54 4.46 8.99
CA THR A 48 -22.70 3.57 8.83
C THR A 48 -22.88 2.63 10.03
N TYR A 49 -21.77 2.11 10.59
CA TYR A 49 -21.82 1.16 11.70
C TYR A 49 -22.01 1.83 13.07
N GLN A 50 -21.46 3.03 13.28
CA GLN A 50 -21.52 3.74 14.56
C GLN A 50 -22.71 4.70 14.67
N GLY A 51 -23.36 5.03 13.54
CA GLY A 51 -24.52 5.92 13.51
C GLY A 51 -24.18 7.40 13.76
N ASP A 52 -22.89 7.73 13.88
CA ASP A 52 -22.34 9.08 14.00
C ASP A 52 -21.60 9.44 12.70
N ASP A 53 -21.69 10.70 12.28
CA ASP A 53 -20.96 11.25 11.12
C ASP A 53 -19.57 11.71 11.59
N ILE A 54 -18.58 10.84 11.47
CA ILE A 54 -17.19 11.12 11.87
C ILE A 54 -16.53 11.97 10.78
N GLY A 55 -16.97 11.87 9.52
CA GLY A 55 -16.67 12.79 8.43
C GLY A 55 -15.23 13.35 8.42
N ALA A 56 -15.10 14.67 8.64
CA ALA A 56 -13.83 15.39 8.66
C ALA A 56 -13.03 15.25 9.98
N GLU A 57 -13.64 14.73 11.04
CA GLU A 57 -12.99 14.41 12.32
C GLU A 57 -12.26 13.06 12.29
N TYR A 58 -12.34 12.32 11.17
CA TYR A 58 -11.53 11.13 10.95
C TYR A 58 -10.04 11.47 10.87
N ASP A 59 -9.38 11.49 12.03
CA ASP A 59 -7.96 11.77 12.13
C ASP A 59 -7.11 10.51 12.00
N ARG A 60 -6.55 10.34 10.80
CA ARG A 60 -5.56 9.28 10.52
C ARG A 60 -4.20 9.55 11.20
N SER A 61 -3.93 10.80 11.59
CA SER A 61 -2.69 11.31 12.18
C SER A 61 -2.57 11.12 13.70
N LEU A 62 -3.61 10.61 14.38
CA LEU A 62 -3.49 10.31 15.81
C LEU A 62 -2.36 9.29 16.00
N GLY A 63 -1.39 9.63 16.86
CA GLY A 63 -0.10 8.94 17.03
C GLY A 63 -0.18 7.49 17.52
N SER A 64 -1.39 6.94 17.69
CA SER A 64 -1.67 5.60 18.18
C SER A 64 -3.02 5.10 17.66
N VAL A 65 -3.08 3.82 17.30
CA VAL A 65 -4.31 3.10 16.88
C VAL A 65 -5.39 3.11 17.97
N GLY A 66 -4.98 3.19 19.24
CA GLY A 66 -5.87 3.23 20.40
C GLY A 66 -6.49 4.60 20.68
N ASP A 67 -5.93 5.67 20.10
CA ASP A 67 -6.41 7.05 20.31
C ASP A 67 -7.54 7.41 19.32
N ARG A 68 -7.73 6.61 18.28
CA ARG A 68 -8.83 6.76 17.33
C ARG A 68 -10.13 6.32 18.02
N ALA A 69 -10.93 7.31 18.41
CA ALA A 69 -12.18 7.16 19.13
C ALA A 69 -13.29 6.50 18.28
N THR A 70 -13.09 5.26 17.86
CA THR A 70 -14.22 4.34 17.71
C THR A 70 -14.57 3.91 19.12
N ASN A 71 -15.81 4.12 19.57
CA ASN A 71 -16.27 3.89 20.95
C ASN A 71 -16.09 2.47 21.52
N GLU A 72 -15.42 1.56 20.82
CA GLU A 72 -15.14 0.20 21.23
C GLU A 72 -13.74 0.05 21.85
N LYS A 73 -13.63 0.30 23.16
CA LYS A 73 -12.44 -0.03 23.98
C LYS A 73 -12.23 -1.55 24.19
N GLY A 74 -13.00 -2.39 23.51
CA GLY A 74 -12.91 -3.85 23.57
C GLY A 74 -11.96 -4.45 22.54
N THR A 75 -11.57 -5.72 22.72
CA THR A 75 -10.66 -6.45 21.81
C THR A 75 -11.12 -6.45 20.35
N GLY A 76 -12.44 -6.41 20.10
CA GLY A 76 -13.03 -6.31 18.76
C GLY A 76 -12.76 -4.97 18.07
N GLY A 77 -12.91 -3.86 18.80
CA GLY A 77 -12.64 -2.51 18.29
C GLY A 77 -11.17 -2.28 17.93
N ILE A 78 -10.24 -2.82 18.74
CA ILE A 78 -8.81 -2.77 18.44
C ILE A 78 -8.49 -3.49 17.12
N PHE A 79 -9.07 -4.67 16.90
CA PHE A 79 -8.87 -5.42 15.66
C PHE A 79 -9.40 -4.66 14.43
N LEU A 80 -10.60 -4.09 14.52
CA LEU A 80 -11.18 -3.29 13.45
C LEU A 80 -10.35 -2.03 13.14
N ASN A 81 -9.80 -1.37 14.16
CA ASN A 81 -8.93 -0.20 13.97
C ASN A 81 -7.64 -0.54 13.24
N ILE A 82 -7.00 -1.66 13.58
CA ILE A 82 -5.82 -2.17 12.87
C ILE A 82 -6.18 -2.49 11.42
N LEU A 83 -7.33 -3.14 11.19
CA LEU A 83 -7.79 -3.49 9.85
C LEU A 83 -8.01 -2.24 9.00
N TYR A 84 -8.73 -1.24 9.51
CA TYR A 84 -8.98 0.01 8.79
C TYR A 84 -7.69 0.80 8.53
N GLU A 85 -6.68 0.70 9.39
CA GLU A 85 -5.40 1.35 9.11
C GLU A 85 -4.58 0.65 8.03
N LEU A 86 -4.56 -0.69 8.07
CA LEU A 86 -3.78 -1.50 7.15
C LEU A 86 -4.43 -1.59 5.76
N LEU A 87 -5.76 -1.56 5.69
CA LEU A 87 -6.52 -1.80 4.47
C LEU A 87 -6.17 -0.80 3.34
N PRO A 88 -6.14 0.54 3.56
CA PRO A 88 -5.80 1.49 2.51
C PRO A 88 -4.39 1.30 1.90
N PRO A 89 -3.28 1.23 2.69
CA PRO A 89 -1.96 0.99 2.11
C PRO A 89 -1.83 -0.41 1.50
N LEU A 90 -2.51 -1.43 2.05
CA LEU A 90 -2.55 -2.78 1.47
C LEU A 90 -3.26 -2.80 0.11
N ALA A 91 -4.42 -2.15 0.00
CA ALA A 91 -5.17 -2.02 -1.24
C ALA A 91 -4.34 -1.28 -2.31
N GLY A 92 -3.65 -0.20 -1.93
CA GLY A 92 -2.71 0.50 -2.80
C GLY A 92 -1.59 -0.41 -3.29
N PHE A 93 -0.98 -1.19 -2.40
CA PHE A 93 0.07 -2.14 -2.75
C PHE A 93 -0.43 -3.23 -3.72
N LEU A 94 -1.58 -3.86 -3.44
CA LEU A 94 -2.15 -4.91 -4.27
C LEU A 94 -2.52 -4.40 -5.66
N SER A 95 -3.05 -3.18 -5.75
CA SER A 95 -3.37 -2.54 -7.02
C SER A 95 -2.12 -2.33 -7.87
N VAL A 96 -1.01 -1.88 -7.25
CA VAL A 96 0.28 -1.77 -7.93
C VAL A 96 0.84 -3.15 -8.31
N ALA A 97 0.69 -4.17 -7.46
CA ALA A 97 1.12 -5.53 -7.75
C ALA A 97 0.43 -6.10 -9.00
N LEU A 98 -0.88 -5.86 -9.15
CA LEU A 98 -1.64 -6.23 -10.33
C LEU A 98 -1.12 -5.52 -11.58
N VAL A 99 -0.90 -4.20 -11.50
CA VAL A 99 -0.38 -3.43 -12.64
C VAL A 99 1.04 -3.87 -13.02
N ARG A 100 1.88 -4.11 -12.02
CA ARG A 100 3.25 -4.60 -12.21
C ARG A 100 3.27 -5.96 -12.89
N ALA A 101 2.50 -6.92 -12.40
CA ALA A 101 2.46 -8.26 -12.98
C ALA A 101 1.90 -8.24 -14.41
N LYS A 102 0.79 -7.52 -14.64
CA LYS A 102 0.08 -7.57 -15.92
C LYS A 102 0.68 -6.68 -17.01
N PHE A 103 1.08 -5.44 -16.69
CA PHE A 103 1.46 -4.45 -17.71
C PHE A 103 2.96 -4.16 -17.75
N ILE A 104 3.66 -4.28 -16.62
CA ILE A 104 5.11 -4.09 -16.58
C ILE A 104 5.76 -5.41 -17.03
N LEU A 105 5.62 -6.47 -16.22
CA LEU A 105 6.23 -7.78 -16.44
C LEU A 105 5.59 -8.58 -17.59
N ASN A 106 4.32 -8.32 -17.92
CA ASN A 106 3.54 -9.09 -18.90
C ASN A 106 3.44 -10.59 -18.55
N GLU A 107 3.34 -10.92 -17.26
CA GLU A 107 3.25 -12.28 -16.77
C GLU A 107 1.80 -12.65 -16.42
N SER A 108 1.51 -13.95 -16.33
CA SER A 108 0.23 -14.45 -15.81
C SER A 108 0.05 -14.04 -14.34
N LEU A 109 -1.18 -13.70 -13.94
CA LEU A 109 -1.50 -13.36 -12.55
C LEU A 109 -1.50 -14.62 -11.69
N THR A 110 -0.43 -14.80 -10.91
CA THR A 110 -0.29 -15.86 -9.91
C THR A 110 0.25 -15.23 -8.63
N VAL A 111 0.14 -15.92 -7.50
CA VAL A 111 0.72 -15.43 -6.24
C VAL A 111 2.23 -15.19 -6.39
N ALA A 112 2.93 -16.05 -7.13
CA ALA A 112 4.36 -15.91 -7.37
C ALA A 112 4.71 -14.63 -8.14
N THR A 113 3.92 -14.25 -9.14
CA THR A 113 4.18 -13.04 -9.97
C THR A 113 3.73 -11.76 -9.27
N LEU A 114 2.65 -11.83 -8.47
CA LEU A 114 2.15 -10.72 -7.67
C LEU A 114 3.12 -10.30 -6.55
N PHE A 115 3.79 -11.25 -5.89
CA PHE A 115 4.70 -10.95 -4.77
C PHE A 115 6.17 -11.21 -5.09
N GLY A 116 6.49 -11.63 -6.32
CA GLY A 116 7.85 -11.91 -6.76
C GLY A 116 8.72 -10.66 -6.81
N GLY A 117 10.01 -10.79 -6.50
CA GLY A 117 10.94 -9.65 -6.47
C GLY A 117 11.02 -8.92 -5.14
N ILE A 118 10.16 -9.22 -4.16
CA ILE A 118 10.19 -8.55 -2.84
C ILE A 118 11.46 -8.94 -2.07
N LYS A 119 11.84 -10.22 -2.09
CA LYS A 119 13.06 -10.69 -1.43
C LYS A 119 14.29 -10.03 -2.04
N GLU A 120 14.36 -10.01 -3.37
CA GLU A 120 15.44 -9.39 -4.14
C GLU A 120 15.51 -7.88 -3.87
N MET A 121 14.36 -7.23 -3.69
CA MET A 121 14.31 -5.82 -3.30
C MET A 121 14.99 -5.58 -1.96
N PHE A 122 14.68 -6.36 -0.93
CA PHE A 122 15.32 -6.21 0.38
C PHE A 122 16.81 -6.53 0.34
N VAL A 123 17.23 -7.54 -0.44
CA VAL A 123 18.65 -7.84 -0.65
C VAL A 123 19.36 -6.66 -1.32
N SER A 124 18.78 -6.10 -2.38
CA SER A 124 19.34 -4.94 -3.09
C SER A 124 19.41 -3.70 -2.19
N ILE A 125 18.41 -3.45 -1.35
CA ILE A 125 18.44 -2.36 -0.38
C ILE A 125 19.59 -2.59 0.61
N LYS A 126 19.70 -3.80 1.17
CA LYS A 126 20.81 -4.15 2.07
C LYS A 126 22.17 -3.94 1.41
N ASP A 127 22.33 -4.38 0.17
CA ASP A 127 23.60 -4.27 -0.56
C ASP A 127 23.96 -2.83 -0.91
N SER A 128 22.98 -1.92 -1.05
CA SER A 128 23.24 -0.49 -1.28
C SER A 128 23.94 0.22 -0.12
N PHE A 129 23.96 -0.37 1.07
CA PHE A 129 24.68 0.15 2.24
C PHE A 129 26.09 -0.42 2.39
N LYS A 130 26.50 -1.38 1.55
CA LYS A 130 27.87 -1.89 1.56
C LYS A 130 28.76 -0.85 0.89
N THR A 131 29.76 -0.36 1.62
CA THR A 131 30.82 0.45 1.03
C THR A 131 31.70 -0.44 0.17
N SER A 132 32.11 0.08 -1.00
CA SER A 132 33.12 -0.56 -1.84
C SER A 132 34.45 -0.51 -1.09
N GLU A 133 34.79 -1.59 -0.39
CA GLU A 133 36.20 -1.89 -0.07
C GLU A 133 36.88 -2.51 -1.29
#